data_AF-A0A4W6F6A0-F1
#
_entry.id   AF-A0A4W6F6A0-F1
#
_cell.length_a   1.000
_cell.length_b   1.000
_cell.length_c   1.000
_cell.angle_alpha   90.00
_cell.angle_beta   90.00
_cell.angle_gamma   90.00
#
_symmetry.space_group_name_H-M   'P 1'
#
loop_
_entity.id
_entity.type
_entity.pdbx_description
1 polymer ?
#
loop_
_entity_poly.entity_id
_entity_poly.type
_entity_poly.pdbx_seq_one_letter_code
_entity_poly.pdbx_strand_id
1 'polypeptide(L)'
;MANAVASYDQLAHQVEALRKENSHLRRELEDNSNHLSKLETETSGMKPHNLRLLSDSLGGAGPGGVGGAEIDDRLALPPSSCSSSSSAAASRARSPLRASSRQSATSGGEAAAIMLPHHFLDGAPPKTAVISGADGRLSDHHLEELYKERNLLLGEIDREERERCWYFSQLEALSQKLAQLPRIDTFSLQMDLIRQQLEFEAQKVRSVMEERFGTSDEMVQRTQFSLIFMCKVVYM
;
A
#
# COMPACT_ATOMS: atom_id res chain seq x y z
N MET A 1 -35.42 -1.73 -26.01
CA MET A 1 -35.15 -3.09 -25.52
C MET A 1 -34.82 -2.97 -24.03
N ALA A 2 -35.57 -3.63 -23.16
CA ALA A 2 -35.28 -3.61 -21.73
C ALA A 2 -33.95 -4.33 -21.49
N ASN A 3 -32.98 -3.65 -20.89
CA ASN A 3 -31.78 -4.30 -20.38
C ASN A 3 -32.22 -5.21 -19.23
N ALA A 4 -32.34 -6.51 -19.52
CA ALA A 4 -32.49 -7.50 -18.47
C ALA A 4 -31.21 -7.49 -17.64
N VAL A 5 -31.30 -6.98 -16.42
CA VAL A 5 -30.19 -7.05 -15.46
C VAL A 5 -29.97 -8.52 -15.14
N ALA A 6 -28.73 -8.99 -15.29
CA ALA A 6 -28.37 -10.38 -14.99
C ALA A 6 -28.72 -10.71 -13.54
N SER A 7 -29.33 -11.88 -13.32
CA SER A 7 -29.61 -12.35 -11.97
C SER A 7 -28.30 -12.60 -11.22
N TYR A 8 -28.34 -12.52 -9.89
CA TYR A 8 -27.19 -12.82 -9.02
C TYR A 8 -26.58 -14.20 -9.34
N ASP A 9 -27.41 -15.22 -9.56
CA ASP A 9 -26.94 -16.58 -9.88
C ASP A 9 -26.23 -16.65 -11.23
N GLN A 10 -26.67 -15.88 -12.22
CA GLN A 10 -26.01 -15.80 -13.53
C GLN A 10 -24.64 -15.14 -13.42
N LEU A 11 -24.54 -14.08 -12.61
CA LEU A 11 -23.27 -13.41 -12.36
C LEU A 11 -22.30 -14.29 -11.55
N ALA A 12 -22.81 -15.05 -10.57
CA ALA A 12 -22.02 -16.01 -9.80
C ALA A 12 -21.41 -17.10 -10.70
N HIS A 13 -22.22 -17.72 -11.56
CA HIS A 13 -21.73 -18.70 -12.53
C HIS A 13 -20.73 -18.10 -13.52
N GLN A 14 -20.94 -16.85 -13.96
CA GLN A 14 -19.99 -16.18 -14.85
C GLN A 14 -18.65 -15.92 -14.17
N VAL A 15 -18.64 -15.53 -12.89
CA VAL A 15 -17.41 -15.37 -12.11
C VAL A 15 -16.68 -16.70 -11.94
N GLU A 16 -17.38 -17.81 -11.72
CA GLU A 16 -16.77 -19.13 -11.64
C GLU A 16 -16.14 -19.57 -12.98
N ALA A 17 -16.84 -19.33 -14.10
CA ALA A 17 -16.31 -19.61 -15.43
C ALA A 17 -15.04 -18.79 -15.71
N LEU A 18 -15.08 -17.48 -15.44
CA LEU A 18 -13.93 -16.60 -15.60
C LEU A 18 -12.76 -16.99 -14.69
N ARG A 19 -13.02 -17.45 -13.46
CA ARG A 19 -11.96 -17.94 -12.57
C ARG A 19 -11.27 -19.19 -13.12
N LYS A 20 -12.04 -20.13 -13.71
CA LYS A 20 -11.47 -21.32 -14.35
C LYS A 20 -10.62 -20.96 -15.55
N GLU A 21 -11.11 -20.06 -16.41
CA GLU A 21 -10.38 -19.56 -17.57
C GLU A 21 -9.09 -18.83 -17.15
N ASN A 22 -9.16 -17.94 -16.15
CA ASN A 22 -7.98 -17.23 -15.67
C ASN A 22 -6.93 -18.18 -15.08
N SER A 23 -7.36 -19.21 -14.34
CA SER A 23 -6.47 -20.26 -13.84
C SER A 23 -5.81 -21.05 -14.98
N HIS A 24 -6.57 -21.34 -16.05
CA HIS A 24 -6.04 -22.02 -17.22
C HIS A 24 -5.00 -21.17 -17.96
N LEU A 25 -5.30 -19.89 -18.20
CA LEU A 25 -4.39 -18.96 -18.88
C LEU A 25 -3.09 -18.75 -18.11
N ARG A 26 -3.14 -18.69 -16.77
CA ARG A 26 -1.93 -18.60 -15.93
C ARG A 26 -1.02 -19.81 -16.12
N ARG A 27 -1.59 -21.01 -16.22
CA ARG A 27 -0.82 -22.24 -16.45
C ARG A 27 -0.16 -22.24 -17.83
N GLU A 28 -0.88 -21.79 -18.87
CA GLU A 28 -0.32 -21.67 -20.21
C GLU A 28 0.80 -20.63 -20.29
N LEU A 29 0.65 -19.49 -19.62
CA LEU A 29 1.70 -18.47 -19.54
C LEU A 29 2.96 -19.01 -18.84
N GLU A 30 2.79 -19.80 -17.78
CA GLU A 30 3.91 -20.46 -17.10
C GLU A 30 4.62 -21.47 -18.01
N ASP A 31 3.86 -22.30 -18.73
CA ASP A 31 4.42 -23.25 -19.71
C ASP A 31 5.19 -22.53 -20.83
N ASN A 32 4.62 -21.46 -21.38
CA ASN A 32 5.29 -20.63 -22.39
C ASN A 32 6.57 -19.98 -21.85
N SER A 33 6.56 -19.48 -20.61
CA SER A 33 7.75 -18.92 -19.95
C SER A 33 8.85 -19.96 -19.81
N ASN A 34 8.51 -21.17 -19.37
CA ASN A 34 9.45 -22.28 -19.26
C ASN A 34 10.02 -22.68 -20.63
N HIS A 35 9.19 -22.69 -21.67
CA HIS A 35 9.62 -22.97 -23.03
C HIS A 35 10.60 -21.91 -23.55
N LEU A 36 10.31 -20.62 -23.33
CA LEU A 36 11.20 -19.52 -23.70
C LEU A 36 12.54 -19.61 -22.98
N SER A 37 12.55 -19.88 -21.68
CA SER A 37 13.80 -20.09 -20.91
C SER A 37 14.64 -21.24 -21.46
N LYS A 38 14.00 -22.32 -21.91
CA LYS A 38 14.68 -23.43 -22.58
C LYS A 38 15.30 -22.99 -23.92
N LEU A 39 14.59 -22.21 -24.72
CA LEU A 39 15.15 -21.67 -25.97
C LEU A 39 16.30 -20.68 -25.71
N GLU A 40 16.23 -19.87 -24.67
CA GLU A 40 17.31 -18.95 -24.26
C GLU A 40 18.57 -19.70 -23.80
N THR A 41 18.39 -20.80 -23.05
CA THR A 41 19.50 -21.66 -22.63
C THR A 41 20.12 -22.42 -23.80
N GLU A 42 19.32 -22.94 -24.74
CA GLU A 42 19.82 -23.57 -25.97
C GLU A 42 20.56 -22.56 -26.87
N THR A 43 20.01 -21.36 -27.06
CA THR A 43 20.64 -20.31 -27.88
C THR A 43 21.88 -19.70 -27.22
N SER A 44 21.91 -19.57 -25.89
CA SER A 44 23.12 -19.13 -25.16
C SER A 44 24.19 -20.21 -25.11
N GLY A 45 23.81 -21.49 -25.06
CA GLY A 45 24.74 -22.62 -25.26
C GLY A 45 25.34 -22.66 -26.66
N MET A 46 24.60 -22.18 -27.66
CA MET A 46 25.05 -22.08 -29.06
C MET A 46 25.73 -20.75 -29.42
N LYS A 47 25.66 -19.71 -28.55
CA LYS A 47 26.45 -18.48 -28.76
C LYS A 47 27.91 -18.88 -28.76
N PRO A 48 28.61 -18.77 -29.90
CA PRO A 48 29.92 -19.34 -30.01
C PRO A 48 30.84 -18.54 -29.08
N HIS A 49 31.51 -19.26 -28.17
CA HIS A 49 32.61 -18.77 -27.35
C HIS A 49 33.76 -18.14 -28.20
N ASN A 50 33.65 -18.20 -29.54
CA ASN A 50 34.48 -17.51 -30.53
C ASN A 50 34.32 -15.98 -30.54
N LEU A 51 33.18 -15.38 -30.15
CA LEU A 51 33.07 -13.92 -30.22
C LEU A 51 33.89 -13.21 -29.12
N ARG A 52 34.12 -13.88 -27.98
CA ARG A 52 34.88 -13.31 -26.86
C ARG A 52 36.40 -13.28 -27.13
N LEU A 53 36.93 -14.24 -27.88
CA LEU A 53 38.35 -14.28 -28.27
C LEU A 53 38.70 -13.28 -29.39
N LEU A 54 37.72 -12.80 -30.16
CA LEU A 54 37.95 -11.80 -31.22
C LEU A 54 37.93 -10.35 -30.70
N SER A 55 37.18 -10.04 -29.63
CA SER A 55 37.22 -8.71 -28.99
C SER A 55 38.52 -8.44 -28.24
N ASP A 56 39.16 -9.46 -27.66
CA ASP A 56 40.44 -9.31 -26.94
C ASP A 56 41.66 -9.15 -27.88
N SER A 57 41.48 -9.30 -29.20
CA SER A 57 42.58 -9.22 -30.18
C SER A 57 42.66 -7.86 -30.91
N LEU A 58 41.77 -6.91 -30.63
CA LEU A 58 41.72 -5.61 -31.32
C LEU A 58 41.72 -4.41 -30.35
N GLY A 59 42.69 -4.38 -29.44
CA GLY A 59 42.86 -3.29 -28.47
C GLY A 59 44.31 -2.98 -28.15
N GLY A 60 45.07 -2.40 -29.09
CA GLY A 60 46.40 -1.88 -28.77
C GLY A 60 47.16 -1.25 -29.94
N ALA A 61 47.13 0.09 -30.03
CA ALA A 61 48.26 0.97 -30.44
C ALA A 61 47.78 2.43 -30.62
N GLY A 62 48.34 3.38 -29.84
CA GLY A 62 48.40 4.82 -30.20
C GLY A 62 49.53 5.09 -31.22
N PRO A 63 50.16 6.30 -31.35
CA PRO A 63 50.01 7.58 -30.59
C PRO A 63 50.18 8.90 -31.45
N GLY A 64 50.12 10.09 -30.80
CA GLY A 64 50.79 11.34 -31.24
C GLY A 64 49.88 12.58 -31.41
N GLY A 65 49.79 13.50 -30.44
CA GLY A 65 50.56 14.77 -30.33
C GLY A 65 49.58 15.97 -30.43
N VAL A 66 49.67 17.15 -29.82
CA VAL A 66 50.67 17.94 -29.06
C VAL A 66 49.89 19.05 -28.32
N GLY A 67 50.34 19.47 -27.13
CA GLY A 67 50.40 20.90 -26.77
C GLY A 67 49.58 21.41 -25.58
N GLY A 68 50.27 21.98 -24.59
CA GLY A 68 49.72 22.98 -23.67
C GLY A 68 49.90 22.68 -22.18
N ALA A 69 51.10 22.91 -21.65
CA ALA A 69 51.35 23.04 -20.23
C ALA A 69 50.94 24.44 -19.75
N GLU A 70 50.31 24.57 -18.58
CA GLU A 70 50.61 25.63 -17.60
C GLU A 70 49.82 25.47 -16.28
N ILE A 71 50.59 25.61 -15.19
CA ILE A 71 50.28 26.17 -13.87
C ILE A 71 49.55 25.30 -12.82
N ASP A 72 50.32 25.13 -11.76
CA ASP A 72 50.12 24.51 -10.46
C ASP A 72 49.11 25.24 -9.56
N ASP A 73 48.81 24.59 -8.44
CA ASP A 73 48.64 25.20 -7.11
C ASP A 73 47.19 25.34 -6.57
N ARG A 74 46.98 24.60 -5.45
CA ARG A 74 46.24 25.00 -4.22
C ARG A 74 44.88 24.39 -3.85
N LEU A 75 45.01 23.49 -2.85
CA LEU A 75 44.24 23.40 -1.58
C LEU A 75 42.98 22.51 -1.63
N ALA A 76 43.07 21.26 -1.17
CA ALA A 76 43.03 20.82 0.24
C ALA A 76 41.67 21.07 0.93
N LEU A 77 40.90 19.99 1.09
CA LEU A 77 39.91 19.84 2.16
C LEU A 77 40.62 19.92 3.53
N PRO A 78 39.93 20.33 4.62
CA PRO A 78 39.40 19.32 5.55
C PRO A 78 38.08 19.74 6.29
N PRO A 79 37.50 18.83 7.10
CA PRO A 79 36.13 18.89 7.63
C PRO A 79 36.08 19.47 9.05
N SER A 80 34.87 19.73 9.58
CA SER A 80 34.70 20.01 11.01
C SER A 80 33.34 19.58 11.55
N SER A 81 33.42 18.83 12.64
CA SER A 81 32.36 18.08 13.32
C SER A 81 31.60 18.86 14.41
N CYS A 82 30.45 18.29 14.76
CA CYS A 82 29.87 18.04 16.09
C CYS A 82 29.32 19.17 17.01
N SER A 83 28.03 18.98 17.35
CA SER A 83 27.44 18.90 18.71
C SER A 83 26.78 20.12 19.39
N SER A 84 25.46 19.95 19.62
CA SER A 84 24.72 20.05 20.90
C SER A 84 23.74 21.21 21.19
N SER A 85 22.57 20.76 21.66
CA SER A 85 21.62 21.33 22.66
C SER A 85 20.58 22.41 22.29
N SER A 86 19.32 21.95 22.28
CA SER A 86 18.12 22.48 22.97
C SER A 86 17.79 23.99 22.99
N SER A 87 16.63 24.33 22.44
CA SER A 87 15.63 25.17 23.14
C SER A 87 14.26 25.13 22.45
N ALA A 88 13.22 25.13 23.28
CA ALA A 88 11.81 25.07 22.96
C ALA A 88 11.31 26.25 22.10
N ALA A 89 10.32 25.97 21.24
CA ALA A 89 9.35 26.95 20.81
C ALA A 89 7.99 26.27 20.61
N ALA A 90 7.06 26.58 21.52
CA ALA A 90 5.67 26.23 21.41
C ALA A 90 5.04 26.91 20.20
N SER A 91 4.39 26.16 19.32
CA SER A 91 3.45 26.71 18.34
C SER A 91 2.13 25.98 18.47
N ARG A 92 1.23 26.61 19.23
CA ARG A 92 -0.20 26.33 19.22
C ARG A 92 -0.76 26.77 17.86
N ALA A 93 -1.43 25.87 17.15
CA ALA A 93 -2.39 26.26 16.13
C ALA A 93 -3.62 25.33 16.21
N ARG A 94 -4.67 25.84 16.85
CA ARG A 94 -6.04 25.36 16.68
C ARG A 94 -6.55 25.88 15.33
N SER A 95 -7.26 25.06 14.57
CA SER A 95 -8.19 25.56 13.55
C SER A 95 -9.38 24.64 13.32
N PRO A 96 -10.51 25.19 12.87
CA PRO A 96 -11.82 24.83 13.37
C PRO A 96 -12.65 23.99 12.40
N LEU A 97 -13.68 23.38 12.99
CA LEU A 97 -14.81 22.71 12.36
C LEU A 97 -15.38 23.52 11.18
N ARG A 98 -15.56 22.87 10.03
CA ARG A 98 -16.46 23.35 8.97
C ARG A 98 -17.41 22.23 8.54
N ALA A 99 -18.68 22.49 8.83
CA ALA A 99 -19.84 21.77 8.30
C ALA A 99 -19.92 21.97 6.78
N SER A 100 -20.22 20.89 6.05
CA SER A 100 -20.49 20.97 4.61
C SER A 100 -22.00 21.14 4.39
N SER A 101 -22.34 22.32 3.89
CA SER A 101 -23.68 22.77 3.55
C SER A 101 -24.13 22.13 2.24
N ARG A 102 -25.26 21.42 2.27
CA ARG A 102 -26.04 21.05 1.09
C ARG A 102 -26.89 22.25 0.68
N GLN A 103 -26.70 22.73 -0.55
CA GLN A 103 -27.74 23.21 -1.50
C GLN A 103 -27.11 24.06 -2.59
N SER A 104 -27.39 23.74 -3.86
CA SER A 104 -28.02 24.66 -4.82
C SER A 104 -28.22 23.98 -6.17
N ALA A 105 -29.28 24.40 -6.85
CA ALA A 105 -29.89 23.81 -8.03
C ALA A 105 -29.82 24.77 -9.25
N THR A 106 -30.18 24.20 -10.41
CA THR A 106 -30.80 24.81 -11.61
C THR A 106 -29.99 25.50 -12.72
N SER A 107 -30.61 25.36 -13.90
CA SER A 107 -30.43 25.99 -15.23
C SER A 107 -29.47 25.27 -16.17
N GLY A 108 -29.82 24.89 -17.41
CA GLY A 108 -30.97 25.20 -18.26
C GLY A 108 -30.45 25.70 -19.62
N GLY A 109 -30.74 24.98 -20.72
CA GLY A 109 -30.42 25.45 -22.08
C GLY A 109 -30.35 24.34 -23.13
N GLU A 110 -31.44 24.18 -23.88
CA GLU A 110 -31.56 23.35 -25.09
C GLU A 110 -31.04 24.12 -26.33
N ALA A 111 -30.42 23.42 -27.29
CA ALA A 111 -30.60 23.66 -28.73
C ALA A 111 -29.80 22.66 -29.60
N ALA A 112 -30.55 21.78 -30.28
CA ALA A 112 -30.42 21.27 -31.65
C ALA A 112 -29.04 20.85 -32.22
N ALA A 113 -28.96 19.61 -32.76
CA ALA A 113 -29.17 19.35 -34.20
C ALA A 113 -28.57 18.00 -34.69
N ILE A 114 -29.36 17.24 -35.45
CA ILE A 114 -29.00 16.38 -36.60
C ILE A 114 -28.53 14.92 -36.37
N MET A 115 -29.51 14.02 -36.53
CA MET A 115 -29.53 12.79 -37.35
C MET A 115 -28.24 12.01 -37.62
N LEU A 116 -28.18 10.75 -37.15
CA LEU A 116 -27.42 9.68 -37.80
C LEU A 116 -28.19 8.34 -37.78
N PRO A 117 -28.66 7.85 -38.93
CA PRO A 117 -29.09 6.45 -39.09
C PRO A 117 -27.90 5.49 -39.24
N HIS A 118 -27.88 4.44 -38.41
CA HIS A 118 -26.94 3.31 -38.54
C HIS A 118 -27.25 2.50 -39.80
N HIS A 119 -26.32 2.49 -40.76
CA HIS A 119 -26.29 1.51 -41.85
C HIS A 119 -25.46 0.28 -41.45
N PHE A 120 -26.02 -0.85 -41.89
CA PHE A 120 -25.70 -2.24 -41.64
C PHE A 120 -24.75 -2.75 -42.75
N LEU A 121 -23.75 -3.56 -42.35
CA LEU A 121 -22.81 -4.39 -43.13
C LEU A 121 -21.79 -3.71 -44.06
N ASP A 122 -20.49 -3.85 -43.78
CA ASP A 122 -19.52 -4.51 -44.68
C ASP A 122 -18.17 -4.76 -43.97
N GLY A 123 -17.46 -5.81 -44.36
CA GLY A 123 -16.27 -6.34 -43.68
C GLY A 123 -14.95 -5.60 -43.96
N ALA A 124 -14.11 -5.47 -42.94
CA ALA A 124 -12.66 -5.32 -43.05
C ALA A 124 -11.96 -5.68 -41.71
N PRO A 125 -10.75 -6.29 -41.73
CA PRO A 125 -10.03 -6.70 -40.52
C PRO A 125 -9.48 -5.47 -39.78
N PRO A 126 -9.44 -5.46 -38.44
CA PRO A 126 -8.95 -4.30 -37.71
C PRO A 126 -7.43 -4.20 -37.89
N LYS A 127 -7.02 -3.08 -38.50
CA LYS A 127 -5.65 -2.60 -38.51
C LYS A 127 -5.14 -2.58 -37.07
N THR A 128 -4.03 -3.27 -36.84
CA THR A 128 -3.20 -3.19 -35.64
C THR A 128 -3.09 -1.76 -35.14
N ALA A 129 -3.84 -1.45 -34.08
CA ALA A 129 -3.59 -0.26 -33.28
C ALA A 129 -2.21 -0.45 -32.66
N VAL A 130 -1.23 0.30 -33.17
CA VAL A 130 0.00 0.57 -32.45
C VAL A 130 -0.41 1.32 -31.19
N ILE A 131 -0.63 0.57 -30.10
CA ILE A 131 -0.70 1.15 -28.76
C ILE A 131 0.73 1.53 -28.42
N SER A 132 1.04 2.79 -28.75
CA SER A 132 2.29 3.46 -28.44
C SER A 132 2.62 3.29 -26.95
N GLY A 133 3.83 2.83 -26.64
CA GLY A 133 4.34 2.44 -25.32
C GLY A 133 4.53 3.58 -24.31
N ALA A 134 3.57 4.49 -24.20
CA ALA A 134 3.52 5.53 -23.17
C ALA A 134 2.80 5.07 -21.89
N ASP A 135 1.91 4.08 -22.00
CA ASP A 135 1.07 3.60 -20.90
C ASP A 135 1.84 2.78 -19.86
N GLY A 136 2.96 2.16 -20.27
CA GLY A 136 3.82 1.40 -19.36
C GLY A 136 4.50 2.26 -18.30
N ARG A 137 4.83 3.53 -18.59
CA ARG A 137 5.44 4.44 -17.60
C ARG A 137 4.42 5.04 -16.64
N LEU A 138 3.19 5.25 -17.10
CA LEU A 138 2.07 5.70 -16.26
C LEU A 138 1.62 4.57 -15.33
N SER A 139 1.54 3.35 -15.85
CA SER A 139 1.28 2.15 -15.05
C SER A 139 2.39 1.88 -14.02
N ASP A 140 3.66 2.12 -14.36
CA ASP A 140 4.79 1.98 -13.43
C ASP A 140 4.73 3.03 -12.31
N HIS A 141 4.43 4.27 -12.66
CA HIS A 141 4.22 5.34 -11.68
C HIS A 141 3.03 5.06 -10.75
N HIS A 142 1.90 4.63 -11.29
CA HIS A 142 0.72 4.26 -10.51
C HIS A 142 1.01 3.08 -9.56
N LEU A 143 1.76 2.09 -10.02
CA LEU A 143 2.18 0.98 -9.17
C LEU A 143 3.07 1.47 -8.01
N GLU A 144 3.97 2.42 -8.26
CA GLU A 144 4.79 3.04 -7.22
C GLU A 144 3.95 3.81 -6.19
N GLU A 145 2.90 4.53 -6.63
CA GLU A 145 1.94 5.19 -5.74
C GLU A 145 1.23 4.17 -4.84
N LEU A 146 0.74 3.06 -5.41
CA LEU A 146 0.11 1.99 -4.64
C LEU A 146 1.08 1.35 -3.63
N TYR A 147 2.35 1.18 -3.97
CA TYR A 147 3.36 0.71 -3.02
C TYR A 147 3.58 1.70 -1.87
N LYS A 148 3.58 3.01 -2.14
CA LYS A 148 3.67 4.06 -1.12
C LYS A 148 2.45 4.05 -0.21
N GLU A 149 1.24 3.97 -0.77
CA GLU A 149 0.00 3.87 -0.02
C GLU A 149 -0.03 2.62 0.86
N ARG A 150 0.35 1.45 0.32
CA ARG A 150 0.47 0.21 1.09
C ARG A 150 1.40 0.37 2.30
N ASN A 151 2.58 0.97 2.09
CA ASN A 151 3.55 1.16 3.15
C ASN A 151 3.05 2.17 4.21
N LEU A 152 2.36 3.22 3.77
CA LEU A 152 1.74 4.20 4.69
C LEU A 152 0.66 3.54 5.55
N LEU A 153 -0.25 2.77 4.93
CA LEU A 153 -1.31 2.05 5.64
C LEU A 153 -0.74 1.03 6.63
N LEU A 154 0.29 0.28 6.24
CA LEU A 154 0.98 -0.64 7.17
C LEU A 154 1.57 0.10 8.37
N GLY A 155 2.21 1.25 8.13
CA GLY A 155 2.73 2.10 9.21
C GLY A 155 1.65 2.65 10.14
N GLU A 156 0.48 3.00 9.60
CA GLU A 156 -0.67 3.43 10.39
C GLU A 156 -1.24 2.28 11.24
N ILE A 157 -1.37 1.08 10.66
CA ILE A 157 -1.81 -0.13 11.37
C ILE A 157 -0.84 -0.46 12.52
N ASP A 158 0.46 -0.45 12.27
CA ASP A 158 1.47 -0.74 13.30
C ASP A 158 1.47 0.31 14.41
N ARG A 159 1.18 1.57 14.08
CA ARG A 159 1.02 2.64 15.07
C ARG A 159 -0.23 2.45 15.92
N GLU A 160 -1.36 2.17 15.28
CA GLU A 160 -2.63 1.88 15.95
C GLU A 160 -2.48 0.70 16.91
N GLU A 161 -1.83 -0.37 16.47
CA GLU A 161 -1.59 -1.57 17.28
C GLU A 161 -0.71 -1.30 18.50
N ARG A 162 0.32 -0.45 18.37
CA ARG A 162 1.14 0.00 19.51
C ARG A 162 0.33 0.83 20.51
N GLU A 163 -0.49 1.76 20.03
CA GLU A 163 -1.38 2.55 20.90
C GLU A 163 -2.35 1.64 21.65
N ARG A 164 -2.93 0.65 20.97
CA ARG A 164 -3.81 -0.37 21.56
C ARG A 164 -3.10 -1.16 22.66
N CYS A 165 -1.91 -1.67 22.39
CA CYS A 165 -1.10 -2.38 23.38
C CYS A 165 -0.79 -1.52 24.61
N TRP A 166 -0.56 -0.21 24.42
CA TRP A 166 -0.33 0.72 25.53
C TRP A 166 -1.57 0.85 26.44
N TYR A 167 -2.78 0.96 25.87
CA TYR A 167 -4.01 0.98 26.68
C TYR A 167 -4.23 -0.34 27.43
N PHE A 168 -3.99 -1.49 26.78
CA PHE A 168 -4.08 -2.80 27.45
C PHE A 168 -3.09 -2.93 28.60
N SER A 169 -1.86 -2.44 28.44
CA SER A 169 -0.86 -2.44 29.51
C SER A 169 -1.32 -1.61 30.71
N GLN A 170 -2.01 -0.48 30.49
CA GLN A 170 -2.60 0.30 31.59
C GLN A 170 -3.74 -0.43 32.30
N LEU A 171 -4.65 -1.03 31.53
CA LEU A 171 -5.77 -1.79 32.07
C LEU A 171 -5.27 -3.00 32.88
N GLU A 172 -4.22 -3.67 32.40
CA GLU A 172 -3.57 -4.76 33.12
C GLU A 172 -2.96 -4.27 34.43
N ALA A 173 -2.23 -3.15 34.43
CA ALA A 173 -1.66 -2.58 35.64
C ALA A 173 -2.73 -2.22 36.70
N LEU A 174 -3.88 -1.67 36.27
CA LEU A 174 -5.00 -1.39 37.16
C LEU A 174 -5.67 -2.66 37.69
N SER A 175 -5.85 -3.67 36.83
CA SER A 175 -6.35 -4.99 37.21
C SER A 175 -5.46 -5.66 38.27
N GLN A 176 -4.14 -5.60 38.08
CA GLN A 176 -3.18 -6.14 39.04
C GLN A 176 -3.26 -5.42 40.39
N LYS A 177 -3.38 -4.08 40.41
CA LYS A 177 -3.56 -3.32 41.65
C LYS A 177 -4.86 -3.71 42.38
N LEU A 178 -5.96 -3.88 41.64
CA LEU A 178 -7.23 -4.36 42.19
C LEU A 178 -7.11 -5.76 42.79
N ALA A 179 -6.40 -6.67 42.11
CA ALA A 179 -6.21 -8.05 42.57
C ALA A 179 -5.32 -8.15 43.82
N GLN A 180 -4.40 -7.20 44.01
CA GLN A 180 -3.47 -7.14 45.14
C GLN A 180 -4.04 -6.46 46.39
N LEU A 181 -5.24 -5.88 46.31
CA LEU A 181 -5.86 -5.25 47.48
C LEU A 181 -6.01 -6.28 48.62
N PRO A 182 -5.73 -5.89 49.88
CA PRO A 182 -5.88 -6.78 51.02
C PRO A 182 -7.27 -7.42 51.07
N ARG A 183 -7.32 -8.75 51.07
CA ARG A 183 -8.56 -9.54 51.23
C ARG A 183 -8.91 -9.70 52.70
N ILE A 184 -9.13 -8.58 53.38
CA ILE A 184 -9.54 -8.61 54.79
C ILE A 184 -11.07 -8.75 54.79
N ASP A 185 -11.58 -9.78 55.47
CA ASP A 185 -13.02 -10.12 55.53
C ASP A 185 -13.87 -9.11 56.33
N THR A 186 -13.28 -7.99 56.77
CA THR A 186 -13.97 -6.89 57.45
C THR A 186 -14.09 -5.68 56.52
N PHE A 187 -15.33 -5.19 56.37
CA PHE A 187 -15.69 -4.01 55.57
C PHE A 187 -14.88 -2.78 55.99
N SER A 188 -13.77 -2.52 55.29
CA SER A 188 -12.95 -1.34 55.47
C SER A 188 -13.34 -0.30 54.42
N LEU A 189 -14.07 0.73 54.85
CA LEU A 189 -14.51 1.85 54.01
C LEU A 189 -13.34 2.44 53.18
N GLN A 190 -12.14 2.50 53.77
CA GLN A 190 -10.95 2.97 53.08
C GLN A 190 -10.56 2.06 51.91
N MET A 191 -10.61 0.73 52.09
CA MET A 191 -10.32 -0.22 51.01
C MET A 191 -11.38 -0.13 49.91
N ASP A 192 -12.66 0.01 50.27
CA ASP A 192 -13.74 0.18 49.29
C ASP A 192 -13.56 1.47 48.46
N LEU A 193 -13.13 2.57 49.09
CA LEU A 193 -12.85 3.82 48.40
C LEU A 193 -11.65 3.69 47.44
N ILE A 194 -10.59 2.98 47.85
CA ILE A 194 -9.45 2.69 46.97
C ILE A 194 -9.88 1.81 45.79
N ARG A 195 -10.72 0.78 46.04
CA ARG A 195 -11.25 -0.09 44.99
C ARG A 195 -12.08 0.71 43.97
N GLN A 196 -13.03 1.52 44.46
CA GLN A 196 -13.87 2.37 43.62
C GLN A 196 -13.04 3.33 42.77
N GLN A 197 -11.98 3.92 43.33
CA GLN A 197 -11.09 4.81 42.58
C GLN A 197 -10.38 4.08 41.44
N LEU A 198 -9.82 2.90 41.69
CA LEU A 198 -9.14 2.10 40.65
C LEU A 198 -10.11 1.63 39.55
N GLU A 199 -11.33 1.25 39.93
CA GLU A 199 -12.38 0.87 38.97
C GLU A 199 -12.80 2.06 38.10
N PHE A 200 -12.93 3.24 38.68
CA PHE A 200 -13.23 4.47 37.95
C PHE A 200 -12.11 4.81 36.95
N GLU A 201 -10.84 4.69 37.35
CA GLU A 201 -9.71 4.88 36.44
C GLU A 201 -9.73 3.86 35.30
N ALA A 202 -10.00 2.59 35.58
CA ALA A 202 -10.09 1.56 34.56
C ALA A 202 -11.26 1.81 33.58
N GLN A 203 -12.40 2.27 34.08
CA GLN A 203 -13.54 2.68 33.24
C GLN A 203 -13.19 3.88 32.37
N LYS A 204 -12.48 4.87 32.90
CA LYS A 204 -12.02 6.03 32.12
C LYS A 204 -11.08 5.62 30.99
N VAL A 205 -10.12 4.73 31.27
CA VAL A 205 -9.20 4.20 30.25
C VAL A 205 -9.98 3.45 29.17
N ARG A 206 -10.93 2.57 29.55
CA ARG A 206 -11.80 1.87 28.58
C ARG A 206 -12.63 2.83 27.74
N SER A 207 -13.21 3.87 28.34
CA SER A 207 -14.03 4.86 27.62
C SER A 207 -13.21 5.65 26.59
N VAL A 208 -12.00 6.10 26.95
CA VAL A 208 -11.11 6.79 26.00
C VAL A 208 -10.64 5.86 24.88
N MET A 209 -10.35 4.60 25.22
CA MET A 209 -9.99 3.58 24.25
C MET A 209 -11.15 3.30 23.27
N GLU A 210 -12.38 3.22 23.78
CA GLU A 210 -13.60 2.98 22.99
C GLU A 210 -13.94 4.15 22.06
N GLU A 211 -13.76 5.40 22.51
CA GLU A 211 -13.89 6.58 21.63
C GLU A 211 -12.90 6.54 20.46
N ARG A 212 -11.72 5.91 20.67
CA ARG A 212 -10.62 5.88 19.69
C ARG A 212 -10.69 4.70 18.73
N PHE A 213 -11.07 3.52 19.19
CA PHE A 213 -11.01 2.28 18.41
C PHE A 213 -12.37 1.60 18.19
N GLY A 214 -13.45 2.19 18.72
CA GLY A 214 -14.76 1.56 18.77
C GLY A 214 -14.91 0.62 19.96
N THR A 215 -16.07 -0.01 20.04
CA THR A 215 -16.40 -0.94 21.13
C THR A 215 -15.45 -2.14 21.12
N SER A 216 -15.30 -2.80 22.27
CA SER A 216 -14.44 -3.99 22.39
C SER A 216 -14.85 -5.10 21.39
N ASP A 217 -16.15 -5.26 21.13
CA ASP A 217 -16.65 -6.26 20.19
C ASP A 217 -16.29 -5.91 18.74
N GLU A 218 -16.43 -4.64 18.34
CA GLU A 218 -16.03 -4.16 17.01
C GLU A 218 -14.52 -4.32 16.80
N MET A 219 -13.70 -4.04 17.82
CA MET A 219 -12.27 -4.26 17.77
C MET A 219 -11.91 -5.73 17.55
N VAL A 220 -12.52 -6.64 18.32
CA VAL A 220 -12.30 -8.09 18.17
C VAL A 220 -12.73 -8.56 16.78
N GLN A 221 -13.89 -8.10 16.28
CA GLN A 221 -14.33 -8.43 14.94
C GLN A 221 -13.32 -7.97 13.88
N ARG A 222 -12.84 -6.73 13.95
CA ARG A 222 -11.81 -6.20 13.03
C ARG A 222 -10.55 -7.06 13.05
N THR A 223 -10.05 -7.42 14.23
CA THR A 223 -8.87 -8.30 14.36
C THR A 223 -9.14 -9.68 13.77
N GLN A 224 -10.30 -10.30 14.06
CA GLN A 224 -10.68 -11.60 13.50
C GLN A 224 -10.75 -11.55 11.97
N PHE A 225 -11.37 -10.53 11.40
CA PHE A 225 -11.41 -10.33 9.95
C PHE A 225 -10.01 -10.17 9.36
N SER A 226 -9.15 -9.34 9.97
CA SER A 226 -7.77 -9.16 9.51
C SER A 226 -6.95 -10.45 9.58
N LEU A 227 -7.09 -11.25 10.65
CA LEU A 227 -6.41 -12.54 10.77
C LEU A 227 -6.94 -13.57 9.77
N ILE A 228 -8.26 -13.65 9.57
CA ILE A 228 -8.87 -14.52 8.57
C ILE A 228 -8.41 -14.13 7.16
N PHE A 229 -8.35 -12.83 6.85
CA PHE A 229 -7.91 -12.34 5.55
C PHE A 229 -6.42 -12.60 5.33
N MET A 230 -5.57 -12.35 6.33
CA MET A 230 -4.14 -12.69 6.29
C MET A 230 -3.92 -14.18 6.11
N CYS A 231 -4.60 -15.04 6.88
CA CYS A 231 -4.53 -16.49 6.67
C CYS A 231 -4.99 -16.86 5.26
N LYS A 232 -6.10 -16.31 4.76
CA LYS A 232 -6.60 -16.64 3.42
C LYS A 232 -5.65 -16.19 2.29
N VAL A 233 -4.88 -15.12 2.49
CA VAL A 233 -3.88 -14.62 1.54
C VAL A 233 -2.55 -15.40 1.64
N VAL A 234 -2.19 -15.90 2.81
CA VAL A 234 -0.96 -16.70 3.02
C VAL A 234 -1.15 -18.17 2.66
N TYR A 235 -2.38 -18.70 2.76
CA TYR A 235 -2.71 -20.11 2.51
C TYR A 235 -3.46 -20.37 1.19
N MET A 236 -3.51 -19.38 0.27
CA MET A 236 -3.96 -19.56 -1.13
C MET A 236 -2.81 -19.24 -2.08
#